data_AF-A0A372K7M5-F1
#
_entry.id   AF-A0A372K7M5-F1
#
_cell.length_a   1.000
_cell.length_b   1.000
_cell.length_c   1.000
_cell.angle_alpha   90.00
_cell.angle_beta   90.00
_cell.angle_gamma   90.00
#
_symmetry.space_group_name_H-M   'P 1'
#
loop_
_entity.id
_entity.type
_entity.pdbx_description
1 polymer ?
#
loop_
_entity_poly.entity_id
_entity_poly.type
_entity_poly.pdbx_seq_one_letter_code
_entity_poly.pdbx_strand_id
1 'polypeptide(L)'
;MPKAAQPTPFQLFERVVIGLYDGGVLSPAVLERVAGGFAHTGMEWDGALDVTAVDGRSLHEVVVLTMLPGDALQSVFDSFASVIEHIAGASRAPATKKARGARETRPRARASNKTGANEAAGADDLLTQLSDSAPPDKRRRAKAPSAPTRSGGFNPLLNAAPPRSKKA
;
A
#
# COMPACT_ATOMS: atom_id res chain seq x y z
N MET A 1 12.62 -42.08 -10.85
CA MET A 1 11.81 -40.85 -11.04
C MET A 1 11.69 -40.18 -9.68
N PRO A 2 12.46 -39.13 -9.36
CA PRO A 2 12.30 -38.43 -8.10
C PRO A 2 10.91 -37.78 -8.09
N LYS A 3 10.12 -38.10 -7.06
CA LYS A 3 8.78 -37.52 -6.85
C LYS A 3 9.00 -36.08 -6.45
N ALA A 4 8.66 -35.13 -7.32
CA ALA A 4 8.68 -33.71 -6.97
C ALA A 4 7.83 -33.53 -5.71
N ALA A 5 8.46 -33.05 -4.63
CA ALA A 5 7.75 -32.73 -3.41
C ALA A 5 6.70 -31.66 -3.73
N GLN A 6 5.52 -31.77 -3.10
CA GLN A 6 4.49 -30.76 -3.29
C GLN A 6 5.00 -29.43 -2.73
N PRO A 7 4.87 -28.32 -3.48
CA PRO A 7 5.39 -27.04 -3.05
C PRO A 7 4.64 -26.59 -1.79
N THR A 8 5.38 -26.10 -0.81
CA THR A 8 4.78 -25.58 0.42
C THR A 8 4.00 -24.29 0.11
N PRO A 9 2.96 -23.95 0.88
CA PRO A 9 2.25 -22.68 0.73
C PRO A 9 3.19 -21.47 0.66
N PHE A 10 4.29 -21.49 1.42
CA PHE A 10 5.34 -20.47 1.41
C PHE A 10 6.07 -20.38 0.07
N GLN A 11 6.47 -21.52 -0.50
CA GLN A 11 7.08 -21.56 -1.83
C GLN A 11 6.12 -21.06 -2.92
N LEU A 12 4.81 -21.30 -2.78
CA LEU A 12 3.84 -20.70 -3.70
C LEU A 12 3.79 -19.17 -3.54
N PHE A 13 3.73 -18.69 -2.31
CA PHE A 13 3.73 -17.25 -2.02
C PHE A 13 4.99 -16.57 -2.58
N GLU A 14 6.16 -17.15 -2.30
CA GLU A 14 7.46 -16.68 -2.80
C GLU A 14 7.45 -16.55 -4.33
N ARG A 15 7.07 -17.60 -5.05
CA ARG A 15 7.02 -17.60 -6.52
C ARG A 15 6.05 -16.57 -7.08
N VAL A 16 4.90 -16.38 -6.42
CA VAL A 16 3.91 -15.38 -6.83
C VAL A 16 4.45 -13.96 -6.64
N VAL A 17 5.03 -13.66 -5.46
CA VAL A 17 5.56 -12.33 -5.17
C VAL A 17 6.74 -11.99 -6.08
N ILE A 18 7.68 -12.92 -6.25
CA ILE A 18 8.83 -12.73 -7.15
C ILE A 18 8.37 -12.56 -8.61
N GLY A 19 7.44 -13.39 -9.10
CA GLY A 19 6.91 -13.25 -10.46
C GLY A 19 6.18 -11.93 -10.70
N LEU A 20 5.46 -11.41 -9.70
CA LEU A 20 4.82 -10.09 -9.77
C LEU A 20 5.85 -8.96 -9.75
N TYR A 21 6.93 -9.12 -8.99
CA TYR A 21 8.03 -8.15 -8.92
C TYR A 21 8.77 -8.07 -10.25
N ASP A 22 9.19 -9.21 -10.80
CA ASP A 22 9.87 -9.29 -12.09
C ASP A 22 8.97 -8.81 -13.24
N GLY A 23 7.66 -9.03 -13.11
CA GLY A 23 6.65 -8.51 -14.05
C GLY A 23 6.39 -7.01 -13.92
N GLY A 24 6.98 -6.31 -12.95
CA GLY A 24 6.78 -4.88 -12.71
C GLY A 24 5.36 -4.50 -12.24
N VAL A 25 4.58 -5.47 -11.78
CA VAL A 25 3.19 -5.29 -11.33
C VAL A 25 3.05 -5.34 -9.81
N LEU A 26 4.13 -5.66 -9.09
CA LEU A 26 4.15 -5.64 -7.64
C LEU A 26 4.09 -4.19 -7.14
N SER A 27 2.95 -3.85 -6.54
CA SER A 27 2.74 -2.61 -5.80
C SER A 27 2.35 -2.94 -4.36
N PRO A 28 2.47 -1.98 -3.42
CA PRO A 28 2.10 -2.20 -2.01
C PRO A 28 0.70 -2.81 -1.86
N ALA A 29 -0.28 -2.28 -2.58
CA ALA A 29 -1.67 -2.76 -2.53
C ALA A 29 -1.85 -4.18 -3.10
N VAL A 30 -1.03 -4.57 -4.08
CA VAL A 30 -1.05 -5.94 -4.62
C VAL A 30 -0.44 -6.90 -3.60
N LEU A 31 0.69 -6.52 -3.01
CA LEU A 31 1.36 -7.30 -1.99
C LEU A 31 0.46 -7.53 -0.77
N GLU A 32 -0.24 -6.51 -0.28
CA GLU A 32 -1.23 -6.63 0.80
C GLU A 32 -2.32 -7.67 0.50
N ARG A 33 -2.86 -7.69 -0.73
CA ARG A 33 -3.90 -8.65 -1.11
C ARG A 33 -3.37 -10.07 -1.21
N VAL A 34 -2.17 -10.23 -1.79
CA VAL A 34 -1.53 -11.53 -1.93
C VAL A 34 -1.19 -12.07 -0.55
N ALA A 35 -0.43 -11.33 0.25
CA ALA A 35 -0.05 -11.72 1.61
C ALA A 35 -1.27 -11.92 2.51
N GLY A 36 -2.29 -11.06 2.42
CA GLY A 36 -3.54 -11.23 3.12
C GLY A 36 -4.28 -12.52 2.75
N GLY A 37 -4.29 -12.91 1.47
CA GLY A 37 -4.84 -14.20 1.02
C GLY A 37 -4.12 -15.39 1.62
N PHE A 38 -2.79 -15.34 1.72
CA PHE A 38 -1.98 -16.41 2.31
C PHE A 38 -1.97 -16.40 3.85
N ALA A 39 -2.19 -15.25 4.51
CA ALA A 39 -2.23 -15.15 5.97
C ALA A 39 -3.31 -16.03 6.61
N HIS A 40 -4.40 -16.31 5.90
CA HIS A 40 -5.48 -17.18 6.37
C HIS A 40 -5.09 -18.66 6.40
N THR A 41 -3.97 -19.04 5.77
CA THR A 41 -3.52 -20.44 5.68
C THR A 41 -2.64 -20.88 6.84
N GLY A 42 -2.30 -19.98 7.78
CA GLY A 42 -1.46 -20.31 8.95
C GLY A 42 -0.03 -20.71 8.59
N MET A 43 0.46 -20.21 7.46
CA MET A 43 1.80 -20.48 6.93
C MET A 43 2.91 -19.86 7.80
N GLU A 44 4.03 -20.57 7.93
CA GLU A 44 5.30 -20.05 8.47
C GLU A 44 5.95 -19.10 7.46
N TRP A 45 6.27 -17.88 7.89
CA TRP A 45 6.84 -16.83 7.04
C TRP A 45 8.36 -16.82 7.01
N ASP A 46 9.01 -17.68 7.80
CA ASP A 46 10.45 -17.88 7.90
C ASP A 46 10.94 -19.10 7.10
N GLY A 47 10.14 -19.55 6.14
CA GLY A 47 10.47 -20.68 5.28
C GLY A 47 11.77 -20.47 4.52
N ALA A 48 12.42 -21.59 4.17
CA ALA A 48 13.61 -21.56 3.32
C ALA A 48 13.28 -20.91 1.98
N LEU A 49 14.02 -19.85 1.65
CA LEU A 49 13.93 -19.14 0.38
C LEU A 49 14.62 -19.97 -0.71
N ASP A 50 13.90 -20.27 -1.77
CA ASP A 50 14.37 -21.08 -2.90
C ASP A 50 14.46 -20.26 -4.19
N VAL A 51 13.80 -19.10 -4.24
CA VAL A 51 13.66 -18.30 -5.46
C VAL A 51 14.09 -16.85 -5.22
N THR A 52 14.97 -16.37 -6.09
CA THR A 52 15.36 -14.96 -6.17
C THR A 52 14.81 -14.31 -7.43
N ALA A 53 14.60 -13.00 -7.36
CA ALA A 53 14.19 -12.17 -8.50
C ALA A 53 15.30 -12.08 -9.56
N VAL A 54 14.95 -11.57 -10.75
CA VAL A 54 15.90 -11.41 -11.87
C VAL A 54 17.07 -10.48 -11.52
N ASP A 55 16.86 -9.53 -10.61
CA ASP A 55 17.91 -8.64 -10.09
C ASP A 55 18.70 -9.23 -8.91
N GLY A 56 18.47 -10.50 -8.57
CA GLY A 56 19.14 -11.22 -7.49
C GLY A 56 18.57 -10.99 -6.10
N ARG A 57 17.47 -10.23 -5.97
CA ARG A 57 16.85 -9.94 -4.67
C ARG A 57 16.07 -11.11 -4.13
N SER A 58 16.16 -11.30 -2.82
CA SER A 58 15.35 -12.27 -2.08
C SER A 58 13.92 -11.77 -1.86
N LEU A 59 13.00 -12.69 -1.54
CA LEU A 59 11.62 -12.34 -1.18
C LEU A 59 11.55 -11.26 -0.10
N HIS A 60 12.38 -11.37 0.95
CA HIS A 60 12.38 -10.43 2.07
C HIS A 60 12.75 -9.02 1.61
N GLU A 61 13.79 -8.90 0.77
CA GLU A 61 14.21 -7.61 0.22
C GLU A 61 13.12 -7.01 -0.68
N VAL A 62 12.52 -7.82 -1.55
CA VAL A 62 11.45 -7.39 -2.46
C VAL A 62 10.26 -6.83 -1.66
N VAL A 63 9.83 -7.54 -0.61
CA VAL A 63 8.72 -7.12 0.25
C VAL A 63 9.05 -5.83 1.00
N VAL A 64 10.24 -5.75 1.61
CA VAL A 64 10.69 -4.56 2.34
C VAL A 64 10.82 -3.36 1.41
N LEU A 65 11.46 -3.50 0.25
CA LEU A 65 11.60 -2.41 -0.73
C LEU A 65 10.25 -1.93 -1.26
N THR A 66 9.29 -2.83 -1.41
CA THR A 66 7.94 -2.49 -1.87
C THR A 66 7.18 -1.71 -0.81
N MET A 67 7.22 -2.14 0.46
CA MET A 67 6.40 -1.55 1.53
C MET A 67 7.07 -0.39 2.27
N LEU A 68 8.41 -0.37 2.32
CA LEU A 68 9.24 0.58 3.05
C LEU A 68 10.29 1.20 2.11
N PRO A 69 9.87 1.98 1.09
CA PRO A 69 10.81 2.58 0.16
C PRO A 69 11.70 3.62 0.87
N GLY A 70 13.01 3.44 0.76
CA GLY A 70 14.01 4.37 1.31
C GLY A 70 14.53 4.01 2.70
N ASP A 71 14.04 2.93 3.32
CA ASP A 71 14.64 2.42 4.55
C ASP A 71 15.95 1.67 4.23
N ALA A 72 16.97 1.83 5.07
CA ALA A 72 18.23 1.13 4.88
C ALA A 72 18.01 -0.35 5.22
N LEU A 73 18.42 -1.25 4.33
CA LEU A 73 18.28 -2.72 4.44
C LEU A 73 19.08 -3.35 5.61
N GLN A 74 19.32 -2.62 6.71
CA GLN A 74 20.15 -3.05 7.84
C GLN A 74 19.56 -4.26 8.57
N SER A 75 18.22 -4.37 8.64
CA SER A 75 17.53 -5.54 9.21
C SER A 75 16.36 -5.97 8.31
N VAL A 76 16.69 -6.50 7.12
CA VAL A 76 15.68 -6.94 6.13
C VAL A 76 14.71 -7.96 6.72
N PHE A 77 15.22 -8.93 7.49
CA PHE A 77 14.39 -9.98 8.08
C PHE A 77 13.39 -9.43 9.11
N ASP A 78 13.84 -8.58 10.03
CA ASP A 78 12.97 -7.99 11.05
C ASP A 78 11.92 -7.06 10.43
N SER A 79 12.35 -6.28 9.44
CA SER A 79 11.46 -5.37 8.69
C SER A 79 10.41 -6.16 7.90
N PHE A 80 10.82 -7.26 7.26
CA PHE A 80 9.91 -8.18 6.58
C PHE A 80 8.89 -8.77 7.55
N ALA A 81 9.34 -9.31 8.69
CA ALA A 81 8.46 -9.88 9.70
C ALA A 81 7.43 -8.86 10.20
N SER A 82 7.86 -7.62 10.46
CA SER A 82 6.96 -6.53 10.88
C SER A 82 5.92 -6.17 9.81
N VAL A 83 6.33 -6.09 8.54
CA VAL A 83 5.43 -5.83 7.41
C VAL A 83 4.38 -6.93 7.26
N ILE A 84 4.82 -8.19 7.30
CA ILE A 84 3.91 -9.34 7.17
C ILE A 84 2.97 -9.45 8.36
N GLU A 85 3.45 -9.23 9.59
CA GLU A 85 2.61 -9.19 10.78
C GLU A 85 1.55 -8.09 10.68
N HIS A 86 1.93 -6.91 10.19
CA HIS A 86 0.99 -5.80 9.95
C HIS A 86 -0.11 -6.20 8.95
N ILE A 87 0.26 -6.79 7.82
CA ILE A 87 -0.69 -7.19 6.76
C ILE A 87 -1.59 -8.34 7.23
N ALA A 88 -1.01 -9.36 7.87
CA ALA A 88 -1.74 -10.50 8.40
C ALA A 88 -2.71 -10.08 9.53
N GLY A 89 -2.25 -9.17 10.41
CA GLY A 89 -3.07 -8.58 11.47
C GLY A 89 -4.24 -7.75 10.91
N ALA A 90 -3.99 -6.95 9.86
CA ALA A 90 -5.04 -6.18 9.18
C ALA A 90 -6.05 -7.07 8.44
N SER A 91 -5.59 -8.18 7.87
CA SER A 91 -6.44 -9.13 7.12
C SER A 91 -7.38 -9.94 8.03
N ARG A 92 -7.02 -10.12 9.31
CA ARG A 92 -7.82 -10.86 10.29
C ARG A 92 -8.91 -10.01 10.96
N ALA A 93 -8.82 -8.68 10.88
CA ALA A 93 -9.85 -7.80 11.41
C ALA A 93 -11.11 -7.86 10.51
N PRO A 94 -12.32 -8.08 11.06
CA PRO A 94 -13.54 -8.05 10.26
C PRO A 94 -13.66 -6.68 9.59
N ALA A 95 -13.97 -6.67 8.29
CA ALA A 95 -14.05 -5.47 7.45
C ALA A 95 -15.18 -4.51 7.87
N THR A 96 -15.05 -3.87 9.03
CA THR A 96 -15.79 -2.66 9.37
C THR A 96 -15.03 -1.48 8.78
N LYS A 97 -15.46 -1.08 7.58
CA LYS A 97 -15.37 0.27 6.98
C LYS A 97 -14.22 1.18 7.48
N LYS A 98 -13.30 1.51 6.58
CA LYS A 98 -12.46 2.74 6.53
C LYS A 98 -12.40 3.59 7.82
N ALA A 99 -11.25 3.56 8.49
CA ALA A 99 -10.65 4.71 9.15
C ALA A 99 -9.12 4.53 9.08
N ARG A 100 -8.46 4.97 8.01
CA ARG A 100 -7.67 6.22 7.99
C ARG A 100 -7.59 6.89 9.38
N GLY A 101 -6.45 6.69 10.05
CA GLY A 101 -6.00 7.47 11.20
C GLY A 101 -6.64 7.09 12.54
N ALA A 102 -6.06 6.11 13.23
CA ALA A 102 -6.25 5.95 14.67
C ALA A 102 -4.88 5.72 15.31
N ARG A 103 -4.22 6.85 15.54
CA ARG A 103 -3.13 7.03 16.51
C ARG A 103 -3.59 6.46 17.86
N GLU A 104 -2.66 5.76 18.50
CA GLU A 104 -2.77 5.10 19.80
C GLU A 104 -3.57 5.88 20.85
N THR A 105 -4.48 5.19 21.54
CA THR A 105 -4.86 5.54 22.90
C THR A 105 -4.76 4.29 23.77
N ARG A 106 -3.57 4.05 24.33
CA ARG A 106 -3.41 3.22 25.54
C ARG A 106 -3.94 4.01 26.74
N PRO A 107 -4.78 3.44 27.62
CA PRO A 107 -5.07 4.06 28.91
C PRO A 107 -3.90 3.76 29.85
N ARG A 108 -2.98 4.72 30.03
CA ARG A 108 -1.96 4.64 31.07
C ARG A 108 -2.48 5.35 32.32
N ALA A 109 -2.65 4.56 33.37
CA ALA A 109 -3.01 4.98 34.70
C ALA A 109 -2.06 6.06 35.24
N ARG A 110 -2.64 6.91 36.09
CA ARG A 110 -2.02 8.01 36.83
C ARG A 110 -0.72 7.60 37.52
N ALA A 111 0.33 8.37 37.31
CA ALA A 111 1.39 8.57 38.30
C ALA A 111 1.87 10.02 38.17
N SER A 112 1.70 10.76 39.26
CA SER A 112 2.18 12.11 39.49
C SER A 112 3.70 12.20 39.29
N ASN A 113 4.17 13.17 38.51
CA ASN A 113 5.32 13.93 38.98
C ASN A 113 5.28 15.38 38.48
N LYS A 114 5.55 16.24 39.45
CA LYS A 114 5.58 17.70 39.38
C LYS A 114 6.91 18.12 38.72
N THR A 115 6.95 19.38 38.30
CA THR A 115 8.14 20.24 38.08
C THR A 115 8.61 20.39 36.63
N GLY A 116 8.64 21.64 36.15
CA GLY A 116 9.43 22.05 34.99
C GLY A 116 8.69 23.01 34.07
N ALA A 117 8.69 24.30 34.41
CA ALA A 117 8.16 25.37 33.59
C ALA A 117 8.97 25.57 32.29
N ASN A 118 8.33 26.25 31.33
CA ASN A 118 8.92 27.00 30.23
C ASN A 118 9.04 26.31 28.86
N GLU A 119 7.90 26.10 28.18
CA GLU A 119 7.83 26.07 26.68
C GLU A 119 6.38 26.10 26.13
N ALA A 120 5.38 26.47 26.93
CA ALA A 120 3.96 26.45 26.53
C ALA A 120 3.45 27.79 25.93
N ALA A 121 4.33 28.73 25.58
CA ALA A 121 3.91 30.02 25.01
C ALA A 121 3.73 29.99 23.47
N GLY A 122 4.27 28.98 22.77
CA GLY A 122 4.20 28.92 21.30
C GLY A 122 3.11 28.02 20.74
N ALA A 123 2.61 27.06 21.51
CA ALA A 123 1.65 26.06 21.02
C ALA A 123 0.23 26.64 20.88
N ASP A 124 -0.17 27.54 21.79
CA ASP A 124 -1.48 28.19 21.73
C ASP A 124 -1.54 29.23 20.58
N ASP A 125 -0.47 29.99 20.33
CA ASP A 125 -0.41 30.92 19.19
C ASP A 125 -0.50 30.18 17.83
N LEU A 126 0.13 29.00 17.71
CA LEU A 126 0.03 28.15 16.50
C LEU A 126 -1.38 27.59 16.29
N LEU A 127 -2.07 27.20 17.36
CA LEU A 127 -3.46 26.74 17.30
C LEU A 127 -4.42 27.86 16.91
N THR A 128 -4.13 29.09 17.35
CA THR A 128 -4.91 30.28 16.98
C THR A 128 -4.68 30.65 15.51
N GLN A 129 -3.44 30.57 15.01
CA GLN A 129 -3.13 30.79 13.58
C GLN A 129 -3.76 29.75 12.64
N LEU A 130 -3.83 28.48 13.06
CA LEU A 130 -4.49 27.43 12.29
C LEU A 130 -6.01 27.62 12.26
N SER A 131 -6.60 28.18 13.33
CA SER A 131 -8.03 28.42 13.44
C SER A 131 -8.51 29.63 12.63
N ASP A 132 -7.64 30.61 12.35
CA ASP A 132 -7.98 31.83 11.61
C ASP A 132 -7.88 31.68 10.08
N SER A 133 -7.58 30.48 9.58
CA SER A 133 -7.45 30.18 8.14
C SER A 133 -8.75 29.69 7.48
N ALA A 134 -9.91 30.03 8.04
CA ALA A 134 -11.21 29.80 7.41
C ALA A 134 -11.48 30.88 6.34
N PRO A 135 -11.57 30.54 5.04
CA PRO A 135 -11.85 31.54 4.00
C PRO A 135 -13.27 32.10 4.14
N PRO A 136 -13.47 33.42 3.96
CA PRO A 136 -14.80 34.03 4.04
C PRO A 136 -15.69 33.56 2.90
N ASP A 137 -16.80 32.95 3.30
CA ASP A 137 -17.94 32.54 2.48
C ASP A 137 -18.52 33.72 1.70
N LYS A 138 -18.20 33.80 0.40
CA LYS A 138 -18.77 34.77 -0.54
C LYS A 138 -19.69 34.08 -1.53
N ARG A 139 -20.99 34.12 -1.17
CA ARG A 139 -22.13 34.45 -2.03
C ARG A 139 -22.22 33.72 -3.38
N ARG A 140 -22.98 32.63 -3.34
CA ARG A 140 -24.08 32.25 -4.26
C ARG A 140 -24.35 33.25 -5.41
N ARG A 141 -24.01 32.87 -6.65
CA ARG A 141 -24.63 33.41 -7.87
C ARG A 141 -25.25 32.27 -8.68
N ALA A 142 -26.49 32.49 -9.11
CA ALA A 142 -27.36 31.50 -9.72
C ALA A 142 -26.97 31.14 -11.17
N LYS A 143 -27.32 29.89 -11.48
CA LYS A 143 -27.34 29.07 -12.71
C LYS A 143 -27.60 29.80 -14.04
N ALA A 144 -26.82 29.44 -15.06
CA ALA A 144 -27.25 29.35 -16.46
C ALA A 144 -26.58 28.11 -17.10
N PRO A 145 -27.34 27.18 -17.72
CA PRO A 145 -26.77 26.07 -18.48
C PRO A 145 -26.56 26.49 -19.95
N SER A 146 -25.32 26.70 -20.37
CA SER A 146 -24.99 26.77 -21.81
C SER A 146 -24.50 25.41 -22.30
N ALA A 147 -24.99 25.03 -23.48
CA ALA A 147 -24.90 23.74 -24.17
C ALA A 147 -23.56 22.96 -24.09
N PRO A 148 -23.61 21.62 -24.22
CA PRO A 148 -22.40 20.81 -24.34
C PRO A 148 -21.72 21.10 -25.69
N THR A 149 -20.59 21.80 -25.65
CA THR A 149 -19.64 21.83 -26.76
C THR A 149 -19.17 20.40 -27.00
N ARG A 150 -19.44 19.90 -28.20
CA ARG A 150 -19.13 18.54 -28.66
C ARG A 150 -17.70 18.16 -28.28
N SER A 151 -17.54 17.06 -27.54
CA SER A 151 -16.25 16.48 -27.24
C SER A 151 -15.58 16.07 -28.55
N GLY A 152 -14.52 16.78 -28.93
CA GLY A 152 -13.58 16.37 -29.96
C GLY A 152 -12.74 15.19 -29.48
N GLY A 153 -13.40 14.08 -29.16
CA GLY A 153 -12.74 12.83 -28.79
C GLY A 153 -12.00 12.27 -30.00
N PHE A 154 -10.71 12.00 -29.83
CA PHE A 154 -9.91 11.29 -30.82
C PHE A 154 -10.54 9.91 -31.07
N ASN A 155 -11.03 9.68 -32.27
CA ASN A 155 -11.53 8.36 -32.69
C ASN A 155 -10.42 7.66 -33.50
N PRO A 156 -9.63 6.76 -32.89
CA PRO A 156 -8.52 6.07 -33.56
C PRO A 156 -8.99 5.15 -34.70
N LEU A 157 -10.29 4.84 -34.77
CA LEU A 157 -10.86 3.98 -35.81
C LEU A 157 -11.24 4.74 -37.09
N LEU A 158 -11.24 6.08 -37.08
CA LEU A 158 -11.52 6.86 -38.29
C LEU A 158 -10.48 6.65 -39.40
N ASN A 159 -9.26 6.23 -39.06
CA ASN A 159 -8.18 5.97 -40.01
C ASN A 159 -7.74 4.50 -40.07
N ALA A 160 -8.49 3.58 -39.44
CA ALA A 160 -8.13 2.16 -39.44
C ALA A 160 -8.54 1.51 -40.78
N ALA A 161 -7.57 1.26 -41.65
CA ALA A 161 -7.78 0.47 -42.86
C ALA A 161 -7.74 -1.03 -42.54
N PRO A 162 -8.71 -1.84 -42.99
CA PRO A 162 -8.69 -3.28 -42.74
C PRO A 162 -7.56 -3.97 -43.51
N PRO A 163 -6.95 -5.04 -42.94
CA PRO A 163 -5.89 -5.77 -43.60
C PRO A 163 -6.40 -6.43 -44.89
N ARG A 164 -5.71 -6.17 -45.99
CA ARG A 164 -6.02 -6.77 -47.30
C ARG A 164 -5.80 -8.28 -47.23
N SER A 165 -6.88 -9.06 -47.38
CA SER A 165 -6.77 -10.52 -47.52
C SER A 165 -6.00 -10.84 -48.80
N LYS A 166 -4.82 -11.44 -48.67
CA LYS A 166 -4.16 -12.12 -49.79
C LYS A 166 -4.94 -13.40 -50.05
N LYS A 167 -5.59 -13.51 -51.21
CA LYS A 167 -6.04 -14.82 -51.72
C LYS A 167 -4.78 -15.65 -52.00
N ALA A 168 -4.72 -16.80 -51.34
CA ALA A 168 -3.80 -17.89 -51.65
C ALA A 168 -4.11 -18.47 -53.04
#